data_AF-A0A075J1V7-F1
#
_entry.id   AF-A0A075J1V7-F1
#
_cell.length_a   1.000
_cell.length_b   1.000
_cell.length_c   1.000
_cell.angle_alpha   90.00
_cell.angle_beta   90.00
_cell.angle_gamma   90.00
#
_symmetry.space_group_name_H-M   'P 1'
#
loop_
_entity.id
_entity.type
_entity.pdbx_description
1 polymer ?
#
loop_
_entity_poly.entity_id
_entity_poly.type
_entity_poly.pdbx_seq_one_letter_code
_entity_poly.pdbx_strand_id
1 'polypeptide(L)'
;LAVELLQRECRIKNPLRVVPLFEKLDDLDAAPAAVARLFSIDWYKNKIKGKQEIMIGYSDSGKDAGRLTAAWQLYKVQEELVKVARQFGVKLTMFHGRGGTVGRGGGPTHLTLLTQPPDTINGSLRVTIQGEVIEQSFGEEQLCFKTLQRYTAATLVHGMRPAISPRPEWRALLDEIAVVATEEYRSVVFKEPRFVKYFRLATPETEYGRLNIGSRPAKRKPSGGIESLRAIPWIFSWTQTRFHLPVWLGFGAAFKYAIEKDATNLDMLKEMYSIWPFFRVTIDLVELMFAKG
;
A
#
# COMPACT_ATOMS: atom_id res chain seq x y z
N LEU A 1 -20.96 9.19 -2.02
CA LEU A 1 -22.26 9.86 -2.23
C LEU A 1 -22.12 11.35 -2.56
N ALA A 2 -21.37 12.16 -1.81
CA ALA A 2 -21.21 13.59 -2.11
C ALA A 2 -20.73 13.88 -3.55
N VAL A 3 -19.71 13.18 -4.03
CA VAL A 3 -19.23 13.31 -5.42
C VAL A 3 -20.31 12.90 -6.44
N GLU A 4 -21.08 11.86 -6.16
CA GLU A 4 -22.18 11.44 -7.03
C GLU A 4 -23.25 12.52 -7.15
N LEU A 5 -23.59 13.16 -6.02
CA LEU A 5 -24.51 14.30 -6.00
C LEU A 5 -23.95 15.46 -6.81
N LEU A 6 -22.69 15.84 -6.60
CA LEU A 6 -22.06 16.92 -7.35
C LEU A 6 -22.01 16.65 -8.86
N GLN A 7 -21.72 15.41 -9.29
CA GLN A 7 -21.78 15.05 -10.71
C GLN A 7 -23.19 15.27 -11.29
N ARG A 8 -24.23 14.92 -10.53
CA ARG A 8 -25.63 15.14 -10.92
C ARG A 8 -25.97 16.64 -10.99
N GLU A 9 -25.65 17.40 -9.96
CA GLU A 9 -25.97 18.84 -9.89
C GLU A 9 -25.20 19.65 -10.94
N CYS A 10 -23.98 19.25 -11.28
CA CYS A 10 -23.22 19.79 -12.40
C CYS A 10 -23.69 19.28 -13.77
N ARG A 11 -24.83 18.56 -13.84
CA ARG A 11 -25.48 18.07 -15.07
C ARG A 11 -24.60 17.18 -15.93
N ILE A 12 -23.72 16.38 -15.31
CA ILE A 12 -22.91 15.40 -16.03
C ILE A 12 -23.82 14.27 -16.52
N LYS A 13 -24.12 14.25 -17.83
CA LYS A 13 -25.03 13.27 -18.45
C LYS A 13 -24.58 11.82 -18.26
N ASN A 14 -23.27 11.60 -18.35
CA ASN A 14 -22.62 10.30 -18.17
C ASN A 14 -21.68 10.37 -16.97
N PRO A 15 -22.20 10.24 -15.73
CA PRO A 15 -21.39 10.38 -14.53
C PRO A 15 -20.27 9.33 -14.48
N LEU A 16 -19.08 9.77 -14.10
CA LEU A 16 -17.91 8.92 -13.90
C LEU A 16 -18.14 7.99 -12.70
N ARG A 17 -17.45 6.85 -12.71
CA ARG A 17 -17.37 5.99 -11.52
C ARG A 17 -16.63 6.73 -10.41
N VAL A 18 -17.18 6.69 -9.20
CA VAL A 18 -16.51 7.25 -8.01
C VAL A 18 -15.70 6.15 -7.33
N VAL A 19 -14.42 6.43 -7.10
CA VAL A 19 -13.45 5.48 -6.52
C VAL A 19 -12.98 6.03 -5.18
N PRO A 20 -13.37 5.45 -4.04
CA PRO A 20 -12.81 5.84 -2.75
C PRO A 20 -11.35 5.42 -2.67
N LEU A 21 -10.51 6.28 -2.09
CA LEU A 21 -9.12 6.01 -1.74
C LEU A 21 -9.01 5.97 -0.22
N PHE A 22 -8.61 4.82 0.32
CA PHE A 22 -8.31 4.64 1.73
C PHE A 22 -6.79 4.76 1.94
N GLU A 23 -6.36 5.79 2.70
CA GLU A 23 -4.94 6.15 2.85
C GLU A 23 -4.38 5.81 4.24
N LYS A 24 -5.13 6.05 5.32
CA LYS A 24 -4.67 5.86 6.71
C LYS A 24 -5.08 4.51 7.28
N LEU A 25 -4.46 4.11 8.39
CA LEU A 25 -4.78 2.84 9.04
C LEU A 25 -6.27 2.75 9.43
N ASP A 26 -6.78 3.77 10.13
CA ASP A 26 -8.19 3.83 10.55
C ASP A 26 -9.16 3.80 9.35
N ASP A 27 -8.77 4.43 8.23
CA ASP A 27 -9.56 4.43 7.00
C ASP A 27 -9.61 3.03 6.38
N LEU A 28 -8.49 2.29 6.41
CA LEU A 28 -8.41 0.90 5.94
C LEU A 28 -9.22 -0.03 6.83
N ASP A 29 -9.15 0.13 8.15
CA ASP A 29 -9.97 -0.64 9.10
C ASP A 29 -11.47 -0.42 8.87
N ALA A 30 -11.89 0.82 8.63
CA ALA A 30 -13.29 1.16 8.38
C ALA A 30 -13.77 0.83 6.95
N ALA A 31 -12.86 0.55 6.01
CA ALA A 31 -13.20 0.39 4.60
C ALA A 31 -14.24 -0.70 4.31
N PRO A 32 -14.16 -1.93 4.88
CA PRO A 32 -15.16 -2.97 4.62
C PRO A 32 -16.56 -2.56 5.08
N ALA A 33 -16.67 -1.96 6.26
CA ALA A 33 -17.94 -1.48 6.79
C ALA A 33 -18.53 -0.33 5.94
N ALA A 34 -17.68 0.62 5.52
CA ALA A 34 -18.09 1.73 4.65
C ALA A 34 -18.60 1.22 3.29
N VAL A 35 -17.92 0.23 2.70
CA VAL A 35 -18.29 -0.37 1.41
C VAL A 35 -19.56 -1.22 1.53
N ALA A 36 -19.70 -2.01 2.60
CA ALA A 36 -20.92 -2.76 2.88
C ALA A 36 -22.12 -1.82 3.02
N ARG A 37 -21.95 -0.70 3.75
CA ARG A 37 -22.99 0.32 3.87
C ARG A 37 -23.36 0.92 2.52
N LEU A 38 -22.38 1.26 1.68
CA LEU A 38 -22.66 1.75 0.32
C LEU A 38 -23.43 0.73 -0.51
N PHE A 39 -23.06 -0.55 -0.45
CA PHE A 39 -23.74 -1.60 -1.21
C PHE A 39 -25.15 -1.93 -0.69
N SER A 40 -25.45 -1.60 0.56
CA SER A 40 -26.80 -1.71 1.14
C SER A 40 -27.78 -0.62 0.70
N ILE A 41 -27.32 0.40 -0.05
CA ILE A 41 -28.17 1.48 -0.55
C ILE A 41 -28.63 1.14 -1.98
N ASP A 42 -29.92 0.88 -2.18
CA ASP A 42 -30.49 0.48 -3.48
C ASP A 42 -30.14 1.46 -4.61
N TRP A 43 -30.22 2.76 -4.35
CA TRP A 43 -29.84 3.79 -5.32
C TRP A 43 -28.40 3.62 -5.79
N TYR A 44 -27.46 3.43 -4.87
CA TYR A 44 -26.04 3.28 -5.19
C TYR A 44 -25.80 1.95 -5.91
N LYS A 45 -26.47 0.89 -5.45
CA LYS A 45 -26.38 -0.45 -6.03
C LYS A 45 -26.78 -0.47 -7.51
N ASN A 46 -27.91 0.16 -7.81
CA ASN A 46 -28.41 0.31 -9.18
C ASN A 46 -27.48 1.19 -10.02
N LYS A 47 -26.92 2.25 -9.43
CA LYS A 47 -25.99 3.17 -10.11
C LYS A 47 -24.70 2.48 -10.57
N ILE A 48 -24.12 1.63 -9.73
CA ILE A 48 -22.81 0.99 -10.02
C ILE A 48 -22.92 -0.25 -10.93
N LYS A 49 -24.14 -0.73 -11.21
CA LYS A 49 -24.41 -1.86 -12.12
C LYS A 49 -23.51 -3.08 -11.84
N GLY A 50 -23.36 -3.43 -10.56
CA GLY A 50 -22.59 -4.59 -10.13
C GLY A 50 -21.07 -4.47 -10.23
N LYS A 51 -20.50 -3.28 -10.46
CA LYS A 51 -19.04 -3.07 -10.53
C LYS A 51 -18.60 -1.94 -9.60
N GLN A 52 -17.64 -2.20 -8.72
CA GLN A 52 -17.03 -1.19 -7.86
C GLN A 52 -15.52 -1.22 -8.01
N GLU A 53 -14.89 -0.05 -8.03
CA GLU A 53 -13.44 0.08 -7.93
C GLU A 53 -13.07 0.77 -6.62
N ILE A 54 -12.03 0.29 -5.94
CA ILE A 54 -11.50 0.87 -4.70
C ILE A 54 -10.00 1.08 -4.85
N MET A 55 -9.50 2.25 -4.47
CA MET A 55 -8.07 2.55 -4.47
C MET A 55 -7.46 2.35 -3.09
N ILE A 56 -6.28 1.72 -3.04
CA ILE A 56 -5.51 1.51 -1.82
C ILE A 56 -4.15 2.21 -1.89
N GLY A 57 -3.81 2.98 -0.86
CA GLY A 57 -2.63 3.86 -0.82
C GLY A 57 -1.47 3.33 0.03
N TYR A 58 -0.51 2.63 -0.56
CA TYR A 58 0.61 2.03 0.19
C TYR A 58 1.53 3.04 0.88
N SER A 59 2.02 4.05 0.14
CA SER A 59 2.96 5.02 0.70
C SER A 59 2.35 5.91 1.77
N ASP A 60 1.08 6.27 1.63
CA ASP A 60 0.37 7.08 2.62
C ASP A 60 0.08 6.27 3.89
N SER A 61 -0.32 4.99 3.77
CA SER A 61 -0.47 4.09 4.92
C SER A 61 0.85 3.85 5.64
N GLY A 62 1.94 3.62 4.89
CA GLY A 62 3.28 3.44 5.45
C GLY A 62 3.83 4.69 6.14
N LYS A 63 3.41 5.89 5.71
CA LYS A 63 3.76 7.15 6.38
C LYS A 63 2.98 7.35 7.69
N ASP A 64 1.78 6.78 7.79
CA ASP A 64 0.92 6.91 8.97
C ASP A 64 1.32 5.96 10.11
N ALA A 65 1.63 4.71 9.78
CA ALA A 65 1.81 3.64 10.78
C ALA A 65 3.08 2.80 10.62
N GLY A 66 3.97 3.16 9.70
CA GLY A 66 5.12 2.32 9.34
C GLY A 66 4.75 1.22 8.34
N ARG A 67 5.76 0.71 7.63
CA ARG A 67 5.54 -0.10 6.43
C ARG A 67 5.06 -1.53 6.72
N LEU A 68 5.52 -2.16 7.80
CA LEU A 68 5.08 -3.51 8.20
C LEU A 68 3.57 -3.53 8.46
N THR A 69 3.11 -2.65 9.36
CA THR A 69 1.69 -2.48 9.71
C THR A 69 0.86 -2.15 8.49
N ALA A 70 1.30 -1.19 7.66
CA ALA A 70 0.59 -0.82 6.46
C ALA A 70 0.42 -2.00 5.49
N ALA A 71 1.48 -2.79 5.26
CA ALA A 71 1.42 -3.96 4.39
C ALA A 71 0.45 -5.01 4.94
N TRP A 72 0.50 -5.30 6.25
CA TRP A 72 -0.37 -6.27 6.88
C TRP A 72 -1.85 -5.84 6.85
N GLN A 73 -2.12 -4.57 7.17
CA GLN A 73 -3.47 -4.04 7.13
C GLN A 73 -4.04 -4.03 5.71
N LEU A 74 -3.22 -3.69 4.71
CA LEU A 74 -3.60 -3.76 3.31
C LEU A 74 -3.90 -5.19 2.84
N TYR A 75 -3.23 -6.21 3.40
CA TYR A 75 -3.58 -7.60 3.12
C TYR A 75 -4.97 -7.93 3.69
N LYS A 76 -5.20 -7.68 4.98
CA LYS A 76 -6.47 -7.97 5.67
C LYS A 76 -7.66 -7.24 5.04
N VAL A 77 -7.52 -5.94 4.76
CA VAL A 77 -8.63 -5.15 4.21
C VAL A 77 -9.04 -5.65 2.82
N GLN A 78 -8.10 -6.10 2.00
CA GLN A 78 -8.41 -6.64 0.68
C GLN A 78 -9.19 -7.95 0.79
N GLU A 79 -8.85 -8.84 1.75
CA GLU A 79 -9.64 -10.04 2.03
C GLU A 79 -11.07 -9.71 2.44
N GLU A 80 -11.25 -8.77 3.37
CA GLU A 80 -12.57 -8.37 3.85
C GLU A 80 -13.41 -7.67 2.77
N LEU A 81 -12.81 -6.79 1.98
CA LEU A 81 -13.48 -6.13 0.87
C LEU A 81 -13.97 -7.12 -0.20
N VAL A 82 -13.19 -8.17 -0.49
CA VAL A 82 -13.61 -9.24 -1.41
C VAL A 82 -14.80 -10.01 -0.82
N LYS A 83 -14.78 -10.34 0.47
CA LYS A 83 -15.91 -11.01 1.15
C LYS A 83 -17.18 -10.16 1.07
N VAL A 84 -17.09 -8.87 1.39
CA VAL A 84 -18.20 -7.92 1.29
C VAL A 84 -18.70 -7.83 -0.15
N ALA A 85 -17.82 -7.66 -1.14
CA ALA A 85 -18.21 -7.58 -2.54
C ALA A 85 -18.95 -8.84 -3.01
N ARG A 86 -18.49 -10.02 -2.58
CA ARG A 86 -19.13 -11.32 -2.87
C ARG A 86 -20.53 -11.43 -2.26
N GLN A 87 -20.70 -11.09 -0.99
CA GLN A 87 -22.00 -11.10 -0.30
C GLN A 87 -23.05 -10.27 -1.04
N PHE A 88 -22.61 -9.17 -1.65
CA PHE A 88 -23.46 -8.24 -2.37
C PHE A 88 -23.49 -8.49 -3.90
N GLY A 89 -22.82 -9.52 -4.43
CA GLY A 89 -22.79 -9.80 -5.87
C GLY A 89 -22.14 -8.67 -6.71
N VAL A 90 -21.11 -8.01 -6.19
CA VAL A 90 -20.38 -6.92 -6.88
C VAL A 90 -19.03 -7.44 -7.34
N LYS A 91 -18.70 -7.17 -8.61
CA LYS A 91 -17.34 -7.32 -9.11
C LYS A 91 -16.49 -6.15 -8.59
N LEU A 92 -15.56 -6.46 -7.71
CA LEU A 92 -14.61 -5.49 -7.15
C LEU A 92 -13.33 -5.45 -8.00
N THR A 93 -12.84 -4.24 -8.27
CA THR A 93 -11.51 -4.01 -8.85
C THR A 93 -10.67 -3.22 -7.85
N MET A 94 -9.52 -3.76 -7.47
CA MET A 94 -8.53 -3.04 -6.66
C MET A 94 -7.67 -2.15 -7.55
N PHE A 95 -7.58 -0.87 -7.20
CA PHE A 95 -6.63 0.06 -7.79
C PHE A 95 -5.44 0.27 -6.86
N HIS A 96 -4.30 -0.32 -7.24
CA HIS A 96 -3.07 -0.25 -6.47
C HIS A 96 -2.36 1.10 -6.69
N GLY A 97 -2.29 1.90 -5.62
CA GLY A 97 -1.64 3.20 -5.59
C GLY A 97 -0.10 3.14 -5.58
N ARG A 98 0.52 4.31 -5.43
CA ARG A 98 1.98 4.49 -5.42
C ARG A 98 2.63 3.78 -4.22
N GLY A 99 3.81 3.20 -4.43
CA GLY A 99 4.71 2.74 -3.37
C GLY A 99 4.47 1.34 -2.82
N GLY A 100 3.47 0.65 -3.36
CA GLY A 100 3.35 -0.80 -3.20
C GLY A 100 4.48 -1.53 -3.91
N THR A 101 4.73 -2.77 -3.49
CA THR A 101 5.60 -3.73 -4.18
C THR A 101 5.19 -3.91 -5.65
N VAL A 102 3.89 -3.74 -5.96
CA VAL A 102 3.33 -3.93 -7.31
C VAL A 102 3.82 -2.86 -8.31
N GLY A 103 3.96 -1.61 -7.88
CA GLY A 103 4.22 -0.48 -8.79
C GLY A 103 5.69 -0.12 -8.99
N ARG A 104 6.63 -0.85 -8.35
CA ARG A 104 8.02 -0.42 -8.20
C ARG A 104 9.02 -0.98 -9.21
N GLY A 105 8.60 -1.81 -10.15
CA GLY A 105 9.36 -2.23 -11.35
C GLY A 105 10.71 -2.95 -11.16
N GLY A 106 11.35 -2.80 -9.99
CA GLY A 106 12.69 -3.28 -9.67
C GLY A 106 12.73 -4.41 -8.65
N GLY A 107 11.58 -4.87 -8.16
CA GLY A 107 11.41 -6.22 -7.60
C GLY A 107 10.66 -7.10 -8.60
N PRO A 108 10.51 -8.41 -8.36
CA PRO A 108 9.72 -9.27 -9.23
C PRO A 108 8.24 -8.89 -9.16
N THR A 109 7.80 -7.84 -9.88
CA THR A 109 6.39 -7.38 -9.95
C THR A 109 5.43 -8.53 -10.23
N HIS A 110 5.91 -9.52 -11.00
CA HIS A 110 5.24 -10.79 -11.23
C HIS A 110 4.90 -11.52 -9.91
N LEU A 111 5.89 -11.74 -9.02
CA LEU A 111 5.65 -12.36 -7.72
C LEU A 111 4.67 -11.54 -6.88
N THR A 112 4.81 -10.22 -6.86
CA THR A 112 3.93 -9.38 -6.03
C THR A 112 2.45 -9.51 -6.40
N LEU A 113 2.12 -9.57 -7.69
CA LEU A 113 0.74 -9.79 -8.13
C LEU A 113 0.24 -11.18 -7.72
N LEU A 114 1.10 -12.20 -7.82
CA LEU A 114 0.79 -13.54 -7.36
C LEU A 114 0.60 -13.62 -5.83
N THR A 115 1.18 -12.70 -5.07
CA THR A 115 1.07 -12.66 -3.59
C THR A 115 -0.17 -11.93 -3.07
N GLN A 116 -0.97 -11.29 -3.94
CA GLN A 116 -2.20 -10.64 -3.49
C GLN A 116 -3.15 -11.68 -2.87
N PRO A 117 -3.99 -11.29 -1.90
CA PRO A 117 -4.93 -12.23 -1.30
C PRO A 117 -5.81 -12.91 -2.37
N PRO A 118 -6.27 -14.15 -2.14
CA PRO A 118 -7.13 -14.86 -3.08
C PRO A 118 -8.35 -14.02 -3.53
N ASP A 119 -8.76 -14.19 -4.78
CA ASP A 119 -9.94 -13.55 -5.38
C ASP A 119 -9.94 -12.01 -5.48
N THR A 120 -8.83 -11.33 -5.16
CA THR A 120 -8.73 -9.86 -5.19
C THR A 120 -8.53 -9.25 -6.59
N ILE A 121 -7.99 -10.00 -7.55
CA ILE A 121 -7.74 -9.52 -8.92
C ILE A 121 -8.84 -9.96 -9.89
N ASN A 122 -9.19 -11.25 -9.89
CA ASN A 122 -10.29 -11.85 -10.66
C ASN A 122 -10.42 -11.32 -12.11
N GLY A 123 -9.29 -11.30 -12.83
CA GLY A 123 -9.17 -10.86 -14.22
C GLY A 123 -9.25 -9.34 -14.45
N SER A 124 -9.21 -8.52 -13.40
CA SER A 124 -9.24 -7.05 -13.50
C SER A 124 -8.18 -6.41 -12.62
N LEU A 125 -7.08 -5.99 -13.25
CA LEU A 125 -5.97 -5.34 -12.57
C LEU A 125 -5.89 -3.86 -12.92
N ARG A 126 -5.76 -2.99 -11.91
CA ARG A 126 -5.42 -1.57 -12.09
C ARG A 126 -4.25 -1.22 -11.18
N VAL A 127 -3.12 -0.79 -11.76
CA VAL A 127 -1.88 -0.50 -11.04
C VAL A 127 -1.33 0.86 -11.45
N THR A 128 -0.78 1.59 -10.49
CA THR A 128 -0.02 2.81 -10.74
C THR A 128 1.41 2.47 -11.17
N ILE A 129 1.81 2.84 -12.39
CA ILE A 129 3.22 2.88 -12.78
C ILE A 129 3.81 4.18 -12.27
N GLN A 130 4.86 4.11 -11.45
CA GLN A 130 5.52 5.30 -10.93
C GLN A 130 6.39 5.95 -12.01
N GLY A 131 6.51 7.28 -12.00
CA GLY A 131 7.35 8.00 -12.96
C GLY A 131 8.82 7.57 -12.87
N GLU A 132 9.32 7.26 -11.67
CA GLU A 132 10.69 6.79 -11.47
C GLU A 132 10.98 5.40 -12.07
N VAL A 133 9.98 4.64 -12.52
CA VAL A 133 10.14 3.31 -13.14
C VAL A 133 9.66 3.25 -14.58
N ILE A 134 9.15 4.36 -15.13
CA ILE A 134 8.53 4.37 -16.46
C ILE A 134 9.54 3.99 -17.54
N GLU A 135 10.74 4.56 -17.48
CA GLU A 135 11.83 4.31 -18.42
C GLU A 135 12.30 2.86 -18.36
N GLN A 136 12.55 2.33 -17.15
CA GLN A 136 12.93 0.93 -16.97
C GLN A 136 11.86 -0.04 -17.48
N SER A 137 10.58 0.34 -17.38
CA SER A 137 9.45 -0.53 -17.73
C SER A 137 9.11 -0.50 -19.22
N PHE A 138 9.30 0.64 -19.88
CA PHE A 138 8.74 0.93 -21.20
C PHE A 138 9.67 1.69 -22.17
N GLY A 139 10.85 2.14 -21.72
CA GLY A 139 11.77 2.93 -22.54
C GLY A 139 12.48 2.15 -23.64
N GLU A 140 12.58 0.83 -23.50
CA GLU A 140 13.14 -0.09 -24.50
C GLU A 140 12.08 -1.11 -24.93
N GLU A 141 12.07 -1.47 -26.22
CA GLU A 141 11.02 -2.28 -26.85
C GLU A 141 10.86 -3.67 -26.21
N GLN A 142 11.98 -4.39 -26.00
CA GLN A 142 11.97 -5.71 -25.40
C GLN A 142 11.56 -5.66 -23.92
N LEU A 143 11.98 -4.64 -23.17
CA LEU A 143 11.56 -4.42 -21.79
C LEU A 143 10.07 -4.05 -21.70
N CYS A 144 9.56 -3.22 -22.62
CA CYS A 144 8.14 -2.91 -22.74
C CYS A 144 7.32 -4.19 -22.92
N PHE A 145 7.70 -5.02 -23.90
CA PHE A 145 7.04 -6.30 -24.15
C PHE A 145 7.05 -7.20 -22.91
N LYS A 146 8.21 -7.37 -22.27
CA LYS A 146 8.35 -8.17 -21.04
C LYS A 146 7.52 -7.60 -19.89
N THR A 147 7.36 -6.29 -19.79
CA THR A 147 6.49 -5.66 -18.79
C THR A 147 5.04 -6.04 -19.00
N LEU A 148 4.53 -5.86 -20.22
CA LEU A 148 3.14 -6.23 -20.57
C LEU A 148 2.88 -7.73 -20.38
N GLN A 149 3.84 -8.58 -20.79
CA GLN A 149 3.78 -10.02 -20.63
C GLN A 149 3.65 -10.42 -19.14
N ARG A 150 4.49 -9.86 -18.26
CA ARG A 150 4.49 -10.20 -16.82
C ARG A 150 3.18 -9.81 -16.14
N TYR A 151 2.65 -8.62 -16.44
CA TYR A 151 1.37 -8.16 -15.89
C TYR A 151 0.22 -9.06 -16.35
N THR A 152 0.18 -9.41 -17.63
CA THR A 152 -0.84 -10.28 -18.22
C THR A 152 -0.79 -11.67 -17.59
N ALA A 153 0.40 -12.28 -17.56
CA ALA A 153 0.60 -13.62 -17.01
C ALA A 153 0.28 -13.67 -15.51
N ALA A 154 0.76 -12.72 -14.71
CA ALA A 154 0.52 -12.72 -13.27
C ALA A 154 -0.97 -12.54 -12.92
N THR A 155 -1.67 -11.66 -13.64
CA THR A 155 -3.12 -11.43 -13.49
C THR A 155 -3.90 -12.71 -13.77
N LEU A 156 -3.54 -13.44 -14.84
CA LEU A 156 -4.17 -14.69 -15.22
C LEU A 156 -3.91 -15.79 -14.19
N VAL A 157 -2.63 -15.99 -13.84
CA VAL A 157 -2.21 -17.06 -12.93
C VAL A 157 -2.80 -16.86 -11.54
N HIS A 158 -2.83 -15.62 -11.01
CA HIS A 158 -3.44 -15.34 -9.70
C HIS A 158 -4.90 -15.79 -9.63
N GLY A 159 -5.68 -15.56 -10.68
CA GLY A 159 -7.10 -15.97 -10.73
C GLY A 159 -7.32 -17.48 -10.86
N MET A 160 -6.34 -18.24 -11.34
CA MET A 160 -6.43 -19.70 -11.51
C MET A 160 -5.73 -20.49 -10.41
N ARG A 161 -4.71 -19.89 -9.80
CA ARG A 161 -3.82 -20.50 -8.80
C ARG A 161 -3.57 -19.47 -7.70
N PRO A 162 -4.54 -19.27 -6.79
CA PRO A 162 -4.39 -18.31 -5.71
C PRO A 162 -3.24 -18.72 -4.77
N ALA A 163 -2.60 -17.73 -4.13
CA ALA A 163 -1.60 -17.98 -3.12
C ALA A 163 -2.18 -18.74 -1.92
N ILE A 164 -1.31 -19.44 -1.19
CA ILE A 164 -1.67 -20.08 0.07
C ILE A 164 -2.22 -19.05 1.07
N SER A 165 -3.28 -19.45 1.77
CA SER A 165 -3.81 -18.67 2.89
C SER A 165 -2.86 -18.76 4.08
N PRO A 166 -2.62 -17.66 4.81
CA PRO A 166 -1.78 -17.71 6.00
C PRO A 166 -2.43 -18.53 7.11
N ARG A 167 -1.60 -19.28 7.84
CA ARG A 167 -2.02 -20.05 9.01
C ARG A 167 -2.47 -19.12 10.14
N PRO A 168 -3.38 -19.56 11.04
CA PRO A 168 -3.86 -18.74 12.15
C PRO A 168 -2.73 -18.13 13.01
N GLU A 169 -1.70 -18.91 13.30
CA GLU A 169 -0.53 -18.49 14.08
C GLU A 169 0.28 -17.38 13.38
N TRP A 170 0.40 -17.43 12.04
CA TRP A 170 1.07 -16.37 11.28
C TRP A 170 0.27 -15.07 11.30
N ARG A 171 -1.06 -15.16 11.23
CA ARG A 171 -1.93 -13.98 11.35
C ARG A 171 -1.82 -13.36 12.74
N ALA A 172 -1.91 -14.19 13.79
CA ALA A 172 -1.81 -13.76 15.17
C ALA A 172 -0.46 -13.07 15.45
N LEU A 173 0.65 -13.65 14.96
CA LEU A 173 1.97 -13.04 15.10
C LEU A 173 2.04 -11.69 14.37
N LEU A 174 1.53 -11.59 13.13
CA LEU A 174 1.51 -10.32 12.41
C LEU A 174 0.60 -9.26 13.04
N ASP A 175 -0.56 -9.64 13.57
CA ASP A 175 -1.44 -8.74 14.30
C ASP A 175 -0.74 -8.14 15.51
N GLU A 176 0.04 -8.96 16.23
CA GLU A 176 0.77 -8.53 17.41
C GLU A 176 1.96 -7.61 17.06
N ILE A 177 2.86 -8.05 16.18
CA ILE A 177 4.05 -7.26 15.86
C ILE A 177 3.74 -5.97 15.10
N ALA A 178 2.59 -5.90 14.42
CA ALA A 178 2.13 -4.66 13.79
C ALA A 178 1.82 -3.57 14.81
N VAL A 179 1.33 -3.91 16.00
CA VAL A 179 1.13 -2.93 17.10
C VAL A 179 2.47 -2.35 17.54
N VAL A 180 3.45 -3.21 17.80
CA VAL A 180 4.80 -2.82 18.22
C VAL A 180 5.51 -1.98 17.15
N ALA A 181 5.44 -2.40 15.89
CA ALA A 181 6.01 -1.66 14.77
C ALA A 181 5.43 -0.25 14.66
N THR A 182 4.11 -0.13 14.82
CA THR A 182 3.40 1.15 14.75
C THR A 182 3.79 2.05 15.91
N GLU A 183 3.92 1.50 17.11
CA GLU A 183 4.33 2.26 18.28
C GLU A 183 5.76 2.79 18.12
N GLU A 184 6.72 1.94 17.74
CA GLU A 184 8.10 2.36 17.48
C GLU A 184 8.13 3.45 16.39
N TYR A 185 7.47 3.20 15.26
CA TYR A 185 7.41 4.17 14.16
C TYR A 185 6.85 5.52 14.61
N ARG A 186 5.69 5.52 15.27
CA ARG A 186 5.03 6.76 15.70
C ARG A 186 5.78 7.45 16.83
N SER A 187 6.48 6.70 17.67
CA SER A 187 7.31 7.27 18.75
C SER A 187 8.42 8.17 18.18
N VAL A 188 9.04 7.76 17.08
CA VAL A 188 10.09 8.52 16.41
C VAL A 188 9.52 9.62 15.51
N VAL A 189 8.55 9.28 14.66
CA VAL A 189 8.12 10.18 13.57
C VAL A 189 7.16 11.27 14.04
N PHE A 190 6.32 10.97 15.04
CA PHE A 190 5.25 11.88 15.48
C PHE A 190 5.38 12.31 16.94
N LYS A 191 5.89 11.46 17.84
CA LYS A 191 5.98 11.80 19.28
C LYS A 191 7.29 12.51 19.66
N GLU A 192 8.41 12.26 18.97
CA GLU A 192 9.68 12.93 19.27
C GLU A 192 9.68 14.39 18.73
N PRO A 193 9.69 15.40 19.62
CA PRO A 193 9.51 16.81 19.22
C PRO A 193 10.64 17.33 18.33
N ARG A 194 11.83 16.73 18.38
CA ARG A 194 12.98 17.15 17.57
C ARG A 194 13.01 16.52 16.18
N PHE A 195 12.12 15.55 15.91
CA PHE A 195 12.17 14.77 14.66
C PHE A 195 12.05 15.64 13.41
N VAL A 196 11.09 16.58 13.39
CA VAL A 196 10.89 17.47 12.23
C VAL A 196 12.13 18.34 11.98
N LYS A 197 12.79 18.82 13.04
CA LYS A 197 14.04 19.58 12.92
C LYS A 197 15.15 18.70 12.35
N TYR A 198 15.33 17.50 12.89
CA TYR A 198 16.30 16.54 12.38
C TYR A 198 16.05 16.20 10.91
N PHE A 199 14.82 15.86 10.54
CA PHE A 199 14.44 15.52 9.17
C PHE A 199 14.80 16.62 8.17
N ARG A 200 14.54 17.89 8.50
CA ARG A 200 14.84 19.04 7.63
C ARG A 200 16.33 19.37 7.53
N LEU A 201 17.12 19.00 8.53
CA LEU A 201 18.57 19.21 8.54
C LEU A 201 19.32 18.04 7.89
N ALA A 202 18.82 16.82 8.08
CA ALA A 202 19.46 15.60 7.62
C ALA A 202 19.10 15.26 6.17
N THR A 203 18.01 15.82 5.62
CA THR A 203 17.51 15.52 4.28
C THR A 203 17.23 16.80 3.48
N PRO A 204 17.22 16.73 2.13
CA PRO A 204 16.92 17.90 1.29
C PRO A 204 15.41 18.18 1.15
N GLU A 205 14.59 17.92 2.16
CA GLU A 205 13.12 18.18 2.08
C GLU A 205 12.80 19.64 1.81
N THR A 206 13.50 20.54 2.49
CA THR A 206 13.24 21.98 2.38
C THR A 206 13.62 22.49 0.99
N GLU A 207 14.77 22.05 0.49
CA GLU A 207 15.31 22.40 -0.82
C GLU A 207 14.42 21.80 -1.92
N TYR A 208 14.00 20.54 -1.81
CA TYR A 208 13.08 19.90 -2.76
C TYR A 208 11.79 20.70 -2.94
N GLY A 209 11.23 21.24 -1.85
CA GLY A 209 10.02 22.07 -1.92
C GLY A 209 10.23 23.46 -2.53
N ARG A 210 11.47 23.94 -2.61
CA ARG A 210 11.83 25.26 -3.17
C ARG A 210 12.31 25.18 -4.62
N LEU A 211 12.86 24.04 -5.03
CA LEU A 211 13.34 23.82 -6.38
C LEU A 211 12.19 23.51 -7.35
N ASN A 212 12.39 23.85 -8.63
CA ASN A 212 11.43 23.59 -9.70
C ASN A 212 11.49 22.13 -10.20
N ILE A 213 11.39 21.17 -9.27
CA ILE A 213 11.48 19.71 -9.55
C ILE A 213 10.09 19.07 -9.44
N GLY A 214 9.29 19.48 -8.45
CA GLY A 214 7.94 18.95 -8.23
C GLY A 214 6.86 19.87 -8.79
N SER A 215 5.84 19.31 -9.45
CA SER A 215 4.67 20.06 -9.92
C SER A 215 3.63 20.36 -8.83
N ARG A 216 3.82 19.84 -7.61
CA ARG A 216 2.85 19.92 -6.52
C ARG A 216 3.52 20.47 -5.25
N PRO A 217 2.80 21.25 -4.43
CA PRO A 217 3.27 21.64 -3.11
C PRO A 217 3.60 20.41 -2.26
N ALA A 218 4.78 20.40 -1.62
CA ALA A 218 5.24 19.29 -0.80
C ALA A 218 4.34 19.01 0.42
N LYS A 219 3.69 20.05 0.95
CA LYS A 219 2.80 19.98 2.13
C LYS A 219 1.36 20.36 1.78
N ARG A 220 0.40 19.77 2.49
CA ARG A 220 -1.02 20.17 2.46
C ARG A 220 -1.26 21.45 3.29
N LYS A 221 -0.49 21.65 4.38
CA LYS A 221 -0.51 22.85 5.23
C LYS A 221 0.94 23.30 5.52
N PRO A 222 1.34 24.56 5.25
CA PRO A 222 2.74 24.98 5.38
C PRO A 222 3.35 24.84 6.79
N SER A 223 2.55 25.07 7.84
CA SER A 223 2.99 25.02 9.23
C SER A 223 2.90 23.64 9.90
N GLY A 224 2.46 22.61 9.17
CA GLY A 224 2.23 21.29 9.76
C GLY A 224 3.50 20.44 9.91
N GLY A 225 3.40 19.43 10.77
CA GLY A 225 4.40 18.37 10.92
C GLY A 225 4.39 17.36 9.77
N ILE A 226 4.86 16.14 10.04
CA ILE A 226 4.91 15.04 9.05
C ILE A 226 3.52 14.64 8.54
N GLU A 227 2.47 14.89 9.30
CA GLU A 227 1.07 14.66 8.92
C GLU A 227 0.68 15.50 7.70
N SER A 228 1.23 16.72 7.61
CA SER A 228 0.96 17.64 6.50
C SER A 228 1.81 17.34 5.26
N LEU A 229 2.92 16.61 5.42
CA LEU A 229 3.83 16.24 4.34
C LEU A 229 3.20 15.16 3.47
N ARG A 230 3.26 15.34 2.15
CA ARG A 230 2.81 14.31 1.20
C ARG A 230 3.78 13.13 1.19
N ALA A 231 3.29 11.94 0.85
CA ALA A 231 4.12 10.74 0.83
C ALA A 231 5.29 10.79 -0.19
N ILE A 232 5.15 11.55 -1.29
CA ILE A 232 6.21 11.68 -2.29
C ILE A 232 7.45 12.40 -1.72
N PRO A 233 7.35 13.66 -1.21
CA PRO A 233 8.47 14.31 -0.51
C PRO A 233 9.03 13.46 0.62
N TRP A 234 8.17 12.81 1.41
CA TRP A 234 8.59 11.96 2.52
C TRP A 234 9.58 10.87 2.08
N ILE A 235 9.20 10.04 1.11
CA ILE A 235 10.06 8.97 0.61
C ILE A 235 11.26 9.53 -0.16
N PHE A 236 11.05 10.58 -0.95
CA PHE A 236 12.09 11.18 -1.79
C PHE A 236 13.25 11.70 -0.93
N SER A 237 12.97 12.49 0.10
CA SER A 237 13.98 13.11 0.95
C SER A 237 14.90 12.10 1.62
N TRP A 238 14.36 11.01 2.18
CA TRP A 238 15.17 9.95 2.79
C TRP A 238 15.91 9.08 1.77
N THR A 239 15.38 8.98 0.54
CA THR A 239 16.05 8.27 -0.56
C THR A 239 17.30 9.03 -1.01
N GLN A 240 17.26 10.36 -1.06
CA GLN A 240 18.43 11.18 -1.42
C GLN A 240 19.60 10.97 -0.45
N THR A 241 19.29 10.75 0.82
CA THR A 241 20.30 10.53 1.87
C THR A 241 20.75 9.08 2.01
N ARG A 242 20.23 8.17 1.17
CA ARG A 242 20.47 6.71 1.24
C ARG A 242 20.05 6.06 2.56
N PHE A 243 19.45 6.80 3.50
CA PHE A 243 19.07 6.26 4.80
C PHE A 243 17.77 5.43 4.76
N HIS A 244 16.85 5.72 3.82
CA HIS A 244 15.62 4.94 3.59
C HIS A 244 14.73 4.68 4.83
N LEU A 245 14.85 5.51 5.88
CA LEU A 245 14.12 5.39 7.16
C LEU A 245 12.63 5.03 7.02
N PRO A 246 11.84 5.62 6.11
CA PRO A 246 10.42 5.29 5.95
C PRO A 246 10.10 3.85 5.58
N VAL A 247 11.08 3.08 5.10
CA VAL A 247 10.88 1.71 4.61
C VAL A 247 11.02 0.71 5.74
N TRP A 248 12.04 0.86 6.60
CA TRP A 248 12.46 -0.15 7.56
C TRP A 248 12.13 0.19 9.02
N LEU A 249 11.87 1.46 9.35
CA LEU A 249 11.55 1.86 10.73
C LEU A 249 10.30 1.11 11.24
N GLY A 250 10.41 0.48 12.41
CA GLY A 250 9.37 -0.37 13.01
C GLY A 250 9.63 -1.87 12.88
N PHE A 251 10.37 -2.32 11.86
CA PHE A 251 10.65 -3.77 11.68
C PHE A 251 11.57 -4.32 12.77
N GLY A 252 12.54 -3.51 13.22
CA GLY A 252 13.51 -3.89 14.25
C GLY A 252 12.83 -4.23 15.57
N ALA A 253 12.03 -3.31 16.14
CA ALA A 253 11.32 -3.60 17.38
C ALA A 253 10.30 -4.74 17.22
N ALA A 254 9.60 -4.80 16.09
CA ALA A 254 8.63 -5.86 15.81
C ALA A 254 9.24 -7.27 15.86
N PHE A 255 10.36 -7.50 15.15
CA PHE A 255 11.01 -8.80 15.16
C PHE A 255 11.71 -9.10 16.48
N LYS A 256 12.34 -8.10 17.09
CA LYS A 256 12.95 -8.26 18.41
C LYS A 256 11.90 -8.71 19.44
N TYR A 257 10.77 -8.01 19.49
CA TYR A 257 9.65 -8.33 20.37
C TYR A 257 9.15 -9.76 20.15
N ALA A 258 8.93 -10.17 18.89
CA ALA A 258 8.47 -11.53 18.59
C ALA A 258 9.42 -12.60 19.13
N ILE A 259 10.72 -12.43 18.91
CA ILE A 259 11.76 -13.39 19.31
C ILE A 259 11.92 -13.43 20.83
N GLU A 260 11.85 -12.27 21.50
CA GLU A 260 11.95 -12.18 22.96
C GLU A 260 10.72 -12.75 23.67
N LYS A 261 9.53 -12.62 23.06
CA LYS A 261 8.29 -13.19 23.60
C LYS A 261 8.30 -14.72 23.56
N ASP A 262 8.76 -15.31 22.46
CA ASP A 262 8.90 -16.76 22.31
C ASP A 262 10.00 -17.05 21.27
N ALA A 263 11.04 -17.78 21.68
CA ALA A 263 12.17 -18.11 20.80
C ALA A 263 11.73 -18.92 19.56
N THR A 264 10.63 -19.68 19.64
CA THR A 264 10.07 -20.43 18.50
C THR A 264 9.50 -19.52 17.41
N ASN A 265 9.17 -18.27 17.73
CA ASN A 265 8.71 -17.29 16.73
C ASN A 265 9.79 -16.99 15.69
N LEU A 266 11.08 -17.15 16.01
CA LEU A 266 12.14 -17.00 15.02
C LEU A 266 11.97 -18.02 13.88
N ASP A 267 11.70 -19.27 14.23
CA ASP A 267 11.51 -20.32 13.23
C ASP A 267 10.18 -20.16 12.51
N MET A 268 9.14 -19.66 13.18
CA MET A 268 7.88 -19.26 12.53
C MET A 268 8.11 -18.16 11.48
N LEU A 269 8.89 -17.11 11.79
CA LEU A 269 9.20 -16.03 10.85
C LEU A 269 10.01 -16.53 9.65
N LYS A 270 10.97 -17.44 9.87
CA LYS A 270 11.71 -18.11 8.78
C LYS A 270 10.80 -18.97 7.91
N GLU A 271 9.85 -19.68 8.52
CA GLU A 271 8.86 -20.48 7.80
C GLU A 271 7.94 -19.58 6.97
N MET A 272 7.44 -18.49 7.54
CA MET A 272 6.64 -17.47 6.83
C MET A 272 7.39 -16.92 5.62
N TYR A 273 8.68 -16.59 5.75
CA TYR A 273 9.49 -16.12 4.63
C TYR A 273 9.66 -17.20 3.55
N SER A 274 9.84 -18.45 3.96
CA SER A 274 10.07 -19.56 3.05
C SER A 274 8.81 -19.99 2.31
N ILE A 275 7.65 -19.92 2.95
CA ILE A 275 6.42 -20.56 2.44
C ILE A 275 5.37 -19.51 2.05
N TRP A 276 5.24 -18.41 2.79
CA TRP A 276 4.18 -17.42 2.58
C TRP A 276 4.62 -16.29 1.63
N PRO A 277 4.10 -16.23 0.39
CA PRO A 277 4.61 -15.29 -0.59
C PRO A 277 4.46 -13.83 -0.17
N PHE A 278 3.34 -13.47 0.48
CA PHE A 278 3.10 -12.10 0.97
C PHE A 278 4.21 -11.64 1.93
N PHE A 279 4.58 -12.49 2.89
CA PHE A 279 5.63 -12.15 3.85
C PHE A 279 6.98 -12.06 3.15
N ARG A 280 7.30 -13.03 2.27
CA ARG A 280 8.53 -13.01 1.46
C ARG A 280 8.72 -11.70 0.71
N VAL A 281 7.76 -11.31 -0.14
CA VAL A 281 7.91 -10.07 -0.94
C VAL A 281 7.92 -8.80 -0.10
N THR A 282 7.38 -8.85 1.11
CA THR A 282 7.46 -7.74 2.07
C THR A 282 8.88 -7.60 2.60
N ILE A 283 9.55 -8.71 2.93
CA ILE A 283 10.96 -8.74 3.37
C ILE A 283 11.92 -8.44 2.22
N ASP A 284 11.74 -9.05 1.04
CA ASP A 284 12.60 -8.83 -0.14
C ASP A 284 12.71 -7.34 -0.51
N LEU A 285 11.61 -6.60 -0.31
CA LEU A 285 11.62 -5.16 -0.56
C LEU A 285 12.45 -4.40 0.46
N VAL A 286 12.38 -4.77 1.74
CA VAL A 286 13.19 -4.16 2.80
C VAL A 286 14.67 -4.48 2.56
N GLU A 287 14.98 -5.73 2.22
CA GLU A 287 16.33 -6.16 1.82
C GLU A 287 16.86 -5.35 0.63
N LEU A 288 16.06 -5.18 -0.43
CA LEU A 288 16.44 -4.37 -1.59
C LEU A 288 16.70 -2.90 -1.22
N MET A 289 15.97 -2.33 -0.26
CA MET A 289 16.21 -0.96 0.18
C MET A 289 17.45 -0.85 1.06
N PHE A 290 17.79 -1.88 1.84
CA PHE A 290 19.09 -1.94 2.53
C PHE A 290 20.25 -2.08 1.54
N ALA A 291 20.11 -2.86 0.47
CA ALA A 291 21.12 -2.96 -0.59
C ALA A 291 21.33 -1.63 -1.35
N LYS A 292 20.33 -0.74 -1.33
CA LYS A 292 20.40 0.63 -1.88
C LYS A 292 20.79 1.67 -0.83
N GLY A 293 21.06 1.26 0.41
CA GLY A 293 21.54 2.12 1.49
C GLY A 293 22.90 2.75 1.23
#